data_AF-A0A246JXI7-F1
#
_entry.id   AF-A0A246JXI7-F1
#
_cell.length_a   1.000
_cell.length_b   1.000
_cell.length_c   1.000
_cell.angle_alpha   90.00
_cell.angle_beta   90.00
_cell.angle_gamma   90.00
#
_symmetry.space_group_name_H-M   'P 1'
#
loop_
_entity.id
_entity.type
_entity.pdbx_description
1 polymer ?
#
loop_
_entity_poly.entity_id
_entity_poly.type
_entity_poly.pdbx_seq_one_letter_code
_entity_poly.pdbx_strand_id
1 'polypeptide(L)'
;MSHPSNIVYCTGPGDPHAFDGISVRHRRNALGGDLDVRCPVCSGHGQWNSQIDLISHRSIRVPCPKCDGRGWIETGADMVPSHDIALSPEGRPVWVVRLDHSDDVEDGPDVPT
;
A
#
# COMPACT_ATOMS: atom_id res chain seq x y z
N MET A 1 -37.87 -1.49 10.31
CA MET A 1 -37.72 -0.03 10.48
C MET A 1 -36.47 0.40 9.72
N SER A 2 -36.55 1.38 8.83
CA SER A 2 -35.37 1.97 8.21
C SER A 2 -34.65 2.80 9.27
N HIS A 3 -33.42 2.43 9.62
CA HIS A 3 -32.60 3.29 10.45
C HIS A 3 -32.27 4.57 9.65
N PRO A 4 -32.20 5.75 10.31
CA PRO A 4 -31.68 6.94 9.66
C PRO A 4 -30.26 6.66 9.15
N SER A 5 -29.94 7.16 7.96
CA SER A 5 -28.63 6.98 7.32
C SER A 5 -28.08 8.33 6.85
N ASN A 6 -26.77 8.50 6.95
CA ASN A 6 -26.05 9.66 6.44
C ASN A 6 -24.79 9.18 5.72
N ILE A 7 -24.95 8.76 4.47
CA ILE A 7 -23.86 8.18 3.67
C ILE A 7 -23.05 9.29 3.03
N VAL A 8 -21.77 9.33 3.37
CA VAL A 8 -20.75 10.17 2.72
C VAL A 8 -19.98 9.31 1.72
N TYR A 9 -19.80 9.84 0.51
CA TYR A 9 -18.95 9.25 -0.52
C TYR A 9 -17.60 9.97 -0.52
N CYS A 10 -16.52 9.21 -0.44
CA CYS A 10 -15.18 9.76 -0.60
C CYS A 10 -14.66 9.38 -1.98
N THR A 11 -14.00 10.33 -2.61
CA THR A 11 -13.29 10.20 -3.89
C THR A 11 -11.85 9.72 -3.71
N GLY A 12 -11.27 9.93 -2.52
CA GLY A 12 -9.91 9.51 -2.25
C GLY A 12 -9.50 9.58 -0.77
N PRO A 13 -8.25 9.16 -0.48
CA PRO A 13 -7.70 9.15 0.88
C PRO A 13 -7.46 10.54 1.47
N GLY A 14 -7.60 11.62 0.69
CA GLY A 14 -7.52 13.00 1.18
C GLY A 14 -8.82 13.55 1.77
N ASP A 15 -9.94 12.83 1.62
CA ASP A 15 -11.25 13.34 2.04
C ASP A 15 -11.44 13.26 3.57
N PRO A 16 -12.24 14.15 4.18
CA PRO A 16 -12.34 14.26 5.65
C PRO A 16 -12.75 12.96 6.36
N HIS A 17 -13.62 12.17 5.74
CA HIS A 17 -14.17 10.93 6.30
C HIS A 17 -13.48 9.67 5.75
N ALA A 18 -12.39 9.83 5.00
CA ALA A 18 -11.69 8.75 4.33
C ALA A 18 -11.07 7.74 5.32
N PHE A 19 -10.74 8.16 6.54
CA PHE A 19 -10.10 7.30 7.56
C PHE A 19 -10.96 7.05 8.80
N ASP A 20 -12.20 7.55 8.84
CA ASP A 20 -13.09 7.36 9.98
C ASP A 20 -13.32 5.87 10.26
N GLY A 21 -13.06 5.45 11.51
CA GLY A 21 -13.19 4.05 11.94
C GLY A 21 -12.17 3.09 11.31
N ILE A 22 -11.09 3.58 10.70
CA ILE A 22 -9.99 2.77 10.16
C ILE A 22 -8.75 2.97 11.04
N SER A 23 -8.33 1.93 11.74
CA SER A 23 -7.08 1.95 12.51
C SER A 23 -5.86 1.94 11.60
N VAL A 24 -4.80 2.62 12.03
CA VAL A 24 -3.45 2.48 11.44
C VAL A 24 -3.01 1.03 11.57
N ARG A 25 -2.44 0.46 10.50
CA ARG A 25 -1.93 -0.91 10.52
C ARG A 25 -0.66 -1.01 11.33
N HIS A 26 -0.56 -2.03 12.18
CA HIS A 26 0.70 -2.39 12.83
C HIS A 26 1.75 -2.69 11.76
N ARG A 27 2.96 -2.17 11.98
CA ARG A 27 4.13 -2.47 11.14
C ARG A 27 4.30 -3.99 11.12
N ARG A 28 4.32 -4.59 9.93
CA ARG A 28 4.31 -6.05 9.75
C ARG A 28 5.71 -6.67 9.66
N ASN A 29 6.76 -5.89 9.87
CA ASN A 29 8.14 -6.38 9.82
C ASN A 29 8.47 -7.21 11.08
N ALA A 30 7.96 -8.44 11.15
CA ALA A 30 8.38 -9.47 12.09
C ALA A 30 9.85 -9.92 11.90
N LEU A 31 10.58 -9.30 10.96
CA LEU A 31 11.99 -9.52 10.63
C LEU A 31 12.79 -8.21 10.58
N GLY A 32 12.54 -7.27 11.51
CA GLY A 32 13.56 -6.31 11.96
C GLY A 32 14.27 -5.42 10.92
N GLY A 33 13.56 -4.92 9.91
CA GLY A 33 14.09 -3.89 9.00
C GLY A 33 13.58 -2.50 9.37
N ASP A 34 14.46 -1.56 9.70
CA ASP A 34 14.12 -0.18 10.09
C ASP A 34 13.62 0.72 8.94
N LEU A 35 13.45 0.17 7.72
CA LEU A 35 13.31 0.92 6.47
C LEU A 35 11.88 1.17 5.99
N ASP A 36 10.85 0.70 6.70
CA ASP A 36 9.47 1.02 6.30
C ASP A 36 9.06 2.41 6.78
N VAL A 37 8.63 3.31 5.90
CA VAL A 37 7.93 4.53 6.34
C VAL A 37 6.42 4.38 6.15
N ARG A 38 5.65 5.19 6.88
CA ARG A 38 4.21 5.26 6.65
C ARG A 38 3.96 5.74 5.24
N CYS A 39 3.07 5.04 4.53
CA CYS A 39 2.64 5.48 3.21
C CYS A 39 2.13 6.93 3.30
N PRO A 40 2.66 7.89 2.53
CA PRO A 40 2.28 9.30 2.65
C PRO A 40 0.87 9.58 2.12
N VAL A 41 0.31 8.67 1.32
CA VAL A 41 -1.05 8.80 0.77
C VAL A 41 -2.11 8.35 1.77
N CYS A 42 -1.89 7.23 2.47
CA CYS A 42 -2.86 6.70 3.44
C CYS A 42 -2.41 6.80 4.89
N SER A 43 -1.31 7.49 5.18
CA SER A 43 -0.79 7.76 6.53
C SER A 43 -0.64 6.54 7.45
N GLY A 44 -0.46 5.33 6.90
CA GLY A 44 -0.40 4.10 7.70
C GLY A 44 -1.68 3.27 7.74
N HIS A 45 -2.80 3.76 7.19
CA HIS A 45 -4.09 3.07 7.24
C HIS A 45 -4.19 1.89 6.26
N GLY A 46 -3.47 1.95 5.14
CA GLY A 46 -3.46 0.93 4.07
C GLY A 46 -4.75 0.90 3.25
N GLN A 47 -5.87 1.38 3.77
CA GLN A 47 -7.17 1.43 3.14
C GLN A 47 -7.87 2.73 3.52
N TRP A 48 -8.90 3.09 2.76
CA TRP A 48 -9.74 4.27 3.04
C TRP A 48 -11.21 3.96 2.70
N ASN A 49 -12.13 4.72 3.28
CA ASN A 49 -13.57 4.58 3.06
C ASN A 49 -13.93 5.18 1.70
N SER A 50 -14.41 4.38 0.75
CA SER A 50 -15.09 4.93 -0.44
C SER A 50 -16.52 5.38 -0.12
N GLN A 51 -17.13 4.76 0.90
CA GLN A 51 -18.41 5.17 1.47
C GLN A 51 -18.39 4.94 2.99
N ILE A 52 -18.98 5.85 3.77
CA ILE A 52 -19.24 5.66 5.19
C ILE A 52 -20.58 6.26 5.59
N ASP A 53 -21.37 5.50 6.32
CA ASP A 53 -22.57 6.02 6.99
C ASP A 53 -22.17 6.59 8.35
N LEU A 54 -22.28 7.91 8.53
CA LEU A 54 -21.90 8.59 9.77
C LEU A 54 -22.83 8.28 10.95
N ILE A 55 -23.97 7.64 10.71
CA ILE A 55 -24.90 7.23 11.78
C ILE A 55 -24.59 5.82 12.25
N SER A 56 -24.43 4.88 11.31
CA SER A 56 -24.19 3.46 11.66
C SER A 56 -22.71 3.06 11.70
N HIS A 57 -21.81 3.94 11.24
CA HIS A 57 -20.37 3.70 11.03
C HIS A 57 -20.05 2.51 10.11
N ARG A 58 -21.04 1.99 9.39
CA ARG A 58 -20.79 1.01 8.33
C ARG A 58 -20.08 1.70 7.18
N SER A 59 -19.03 1.06 6.68
CA SER A 59 -18.18 1.60 5.61
C SER A 59 -17.93 0.58 4.52
N ILE A 60 -17.80 1.07 3.29
CA ILE A 60 -17.21 0.36 2.16
C ILE A 60 -15.80 0.90 2.01
N ARG A 61 -14.82 0.01 2.02
CA ARG A 61 -13.39 0.37 2.05
C ARG A 61 -12.71 -0.16 0.80
N VAL A 62 -11.71 0.58 0.34
CA VAL A 62 -10.87 0.17 -0.79
C VAL A 62 -9.39 0.25 -0.39
N PRO A 63 -8.53 -0.60 -0.96
CA PRO A 63 -7.10 -0.55 -0.68
C PRO A 63 -6.50 0.77 -1.17
N CYS A 64 -5.47 1.25 -0.47
CA CYS A 64 -4.68 2.38 -0.93
C CYS A 64 -3.89 1.96 -2.18
N PRO A 65 -3.99 2.69 -3.30
CA PRO A 65 -3.32 2.30 -4.54
C PRO A 65 -1.79 2.45 -4.48
N LYS A 66 -1.27 3.30 -3.58
CA LYS A 66 0.18 3.53 -3.46
C LYS A 66 0.92 2.39 -2.75
N CYS A 67 0.33 1.86 -1.67
CA CYS A 67 0.98 0.82 -0.86
C CYS A 67 0.26 -0.53 -0.93
N ASP A 68 -0.66 -0.69 -1.89
CA ASP A 68 -1.46 -1.88 -2.11
C ASP A 68 -2.03 -2.52 -0.81
N GLY A 69 -2.67 -1.70 0.03
CA GLY A 69 -3.25 -2.20 1.28
C GLY A 69 -2.30 -2.36 2.47
N ARG A 70 -0.98 -2.18 2.28
CA ARG A 70 0.03 -2.42 3.33
C ARG A 70 0.01 -1.37 4.44
N GLY A 71 -0.24 -0.10 4.09
CA GLY A 71 -0.14 1.06 4.99
C GLY A 71 1.29 1.59 5.15
N TRP A 72 2.27 0.79 4.79
CA TRP A 72 3.69 1.08 4.88
C TRP A 72 4.31 0.91 3.50
N ILE A 73 5.30 1.71 3.20
CA ILE A 73 6.12 1.61 2.00
C ILE A 73 7.56 1.38 2.43
N GLU A 74 8.28 0.56 1.69
CA GLU A 74 9.70 0.34 1.94
C GLU A 74 10.47 1.55 1.38
N THR A 75 11.21 2.26 2.22
CA THR A 75 12.07 3.40 1.79
C THR A 75 13.48 2.98 1.45
N GLY A 76 13.80 1.71 1.64
CA GLY A 76 15.13 1.18 1.48
C GLY A 76 15.54 1.14 0.01
N ALA A 77 16.75 1.64 -0.26
CA ALA A 77 17.57 1.25 -1.41
C ALA A 77 17.96 -0.25 -1.41
N ASP A 78 17.28 -1.04 -0.57
CA ASP A 78 17.50 -2.45 -0.38
C ASP A 78 16.99 -3.19 -1.60
N MET A 79 17.79 -4.14 -2.04
CA MET A 79 17.43 -4.97 -3.15
C MET A 79 16.47 -6.06 -2.65
N VAL A 80 15.25 -6.06 -3.19
CA VAL A 80 14.20 -7.02 -2.85
C VAL A 80 14.25 -8.26 -3.74
N PRO A 81 13.93 -9.46 -3.22
CA PRO A 81 13.84 -10.68 -4.02
C PRO A 81 12.74 -10.59 -5.10
N SER A 82 13.17 -10.56 -6.36
CA SER A 82 12.31 -10.57 -7.55
C SER A 82 12.41 -11.93 -8.22
N HIS A 83 11.29 -12.63 -8.31
CA HIS A 83 11.23 -13.98 -8.89
C HIS A 83 11.17 -13.87 -10.41
N ASP A 84 12.10 -14.54 -11.10
CA ASP A 84 12.23 -14.48 -12.56
C ASP A 84 12.55 -15.87 -13.15
N ILE A 85 12.55 -15.98 -14.47
CA ILE A 85 12.91 -17.20 -15.21
C ILE A 85 14.11 -16.90 -16.11
N ALA A 86 15.24 -17.53 -15.81
CA ALA A 86 16.46 -17.46 -16.63
C ALA A 86 16.68 -18.78 -17.39
N LEU A 87 17.50 -18.75 -18.43
CA LEU A 87 17.96 -19.97 -19.10
C LEU A 87 19.19 -20.53 -18.38
N SER A 88 19.20 -21.84 -18.14
CA SER A 88 20.40 -22.57 -17.73
C SER A 88 21.47 -22.54 -18.82
N PRO A 89 22.73 -22.88 -18.52
CA PRO A 89 23.79 -23.01 -19.53
C PRO A 89 23.42 -23.96 -20.69
N GLU A 90 22.51 -24.91 -20.46
CA GLU A 90 21.98 -25.87 -21.44
C GLU A 90 20.69 -25.39 -22.12
N GLY A 91 20.27 -24.14 -21.90
CA GLY A 91 19.12 -23.52 -22.55
C GLY A 91 17.76 -23.91 -21.97
N ARG A 92 17.68 -24.39 -20.72
CA ARG A 92 16.41 -24.75 -20.07
C ARG A 92 15.92 -23.63 -19.14
N PRO A 93 14.62 -23.30 -19.11
CA PRO A 93 14.10 -22.30 -18.19
C PRO A 93 14.21 -22.81 -16.74
N VAL A 94 14.75 -21.97 -15.87
CA VAL A 94 14.89 -22.23 -14.44
C VAL A 94 14.39 -21.03 -13.64
N TRP A 95 13.72 -21.31 -12.53
CA TRP A 95 13.35 -20.29 -11.56
C TRP A 95 14.60 -19.72 -10.92
N VAL A 96 14.73 -18.39 -10.95
CA VAL A 96 15.81 -17.66 -10.28
C VAL A 96 15.20 -16.59 -9.39
N VAL A 97 15.96 -16.22 -8.36
CA VAL A 97 15.65 -15.07 -7.53
C VAL A 97 16.71 -14.02 -7.81
N ARG A 98 16.30 -12.95 -8.46
CA ARG A 98 17.11 -11.74 -8.63
C ARG A 98 16.89 -10.85 -7.41
N LEU A 99 17.84 -9.97 -7.15
CA LEU A 99 17.61 -8.86 -6.25
C LEU A 99 17.41 -7.64 -7.15
N ASP A 100 16.29 -6.94 -7.03
CA ASP A 100 15.96 -5.72 -7.79
C ASP A 100 15.62 -4.61 -6.79
N HIS A 101 15.67 -3.33 -7.19
CA HIS A 101 15.21 -2.25 -6.31
C HIS A 101 13.72 -2.39 -6.01
N SER A 102 13.32 -2.03 -4.79
CA SER A 102 11.91 -1.96 -4.42
C SER A 102 11.16 -0.99 -5.34
N ASP A 103 10.02 -1.40 -5.86
CA ASP A 103 9.12 -0.59 -6.70
C ASP A 103 8.36 0.47 -5.88
N ASP A 104 8.50 0.43 -4.56
CA ASP A 104 7.96 1.43 -3.62
C ASP A 104 8.79 2.73 -3.59
N VAL A 105 9.96 2.78 -4.27
CA VAL A 105 10.77 3.99 -4.41
C VAL A 105 10.00 5.02 -5.24
N GLU A 106 9.70 6.18 -4.64
CA GLU A 106 9.24 7.33 -5.43
C GLU A 106 10.40 7.78 -6.32
N ASP A 107 10.21 7.67 -7.64
CA ASP A 107 11.11 8.24 -8.63
C ASP A 107 11.38 9.70 -8.22
N GLY A 108 12.62 9.99 -7.86
CA GLY A 108 13.06 11.36 -7.60
C GLY A 108 12.81 12.21 -8.84
N PRO A 109 12.75 13.54 -8.74
CA PRO A 109 12.53 14.37 -9.91
C PRO A 109 13.57 14.03 -10.99
N ASP A 110 13.08 13.59 -12.16
CA ASP A 110 13.84 13.39 -13.39
C ASP A 110 14.94 14.46 -13.48
N VAL A 111 16.21 14.06 -13.32
CA VAL A 111 17.33 14.92 -13.63
C VAL A 111 17.63 14.72 -15.12
N PRO A 112 17.26 15.67 -16.00
CA PRO A 112 17.60 15.55 -17.41
C PRO A 112 19.12 15.60 -17.57
N THR A 113 19.65 14.64 -18.33
CA THR A 113 21.04 14.62 -18.80
C THR A 113 21.28 15.70 -19.86
#